data_AF-A0A4Q6BM67-F1
#
_entry.id   AF-A0A4Q6BM67-F1
#
_cell.length_a   1.000
_cell.length_b   1.000
_cell.length_c   1.000
_cell.angle_alpha   90.00
_cell.angle_beta   90.00
_cell.angle_gamma   90.00
#
_symmetry.space_group_name_H-M   'P 1'
#
loop_
_entity.id
_entity.type
_entity.pdbx_description
1 polymer ?
#
loop_
_entity_poly.entity_id
_entity_poly.type
_entity_poly.pdbx_seq_one_letter_code
_entity_poly.pdbx_strand_id
1 'polypeptide(L)'
;MKFALVSAAFLFTVTTNAASPEIKVGSKAFTEGYLLGELAAQKIEELPEQKVRREFGLGNTGIVVQALLSGKIDLYPEYTGTIAESILHD
;
A
#
# COMPACT_ATOMS: atom_id res chain seq x y z
N MET A 1 49.97 -36.00 22.61
CA MET A 1 49.36 -34.72 23.06
C MET A 1 48.39 -34.29 21.98
N LYS A 2 47.09 -34.25 22.29
CA LYS A 2 45.99 -33.99 21.34
C LYS A 2 45.75 -32.47 21.29
N PHE A 3 46.14 -31.81 20.20
CA PHE A 3 45.77 -30.42 19.94
C PHE A 3 44.29 -30.39 19.54
N ALA A 4 43.43 -29.93 20.47
CA ALA A 4 42.04 -29.67 20.16
C ALA A 4 41.95 -28.37 19.36
N LEU A 5 41.62 -28.49 18.06
CA LEU A 5 41.21 -27.35 17.25
C LEU A 5 39.85 -26.86 17.78
N VAL A 6 39.84 -25.65 18.34
CA VAL A 6 38.60 -24.91 18.63
C VAL A 6 38.20 -24.20 17.34
N SER A 7 37.30 -24.81 16.56
CA SER A 7 36.63 -24.12 15.46
C SER A 7 35.61 -23.15 16.03
N ALA A 8 35.96 -21.86 16.06
CA ALA A 8 35.01 -20.78 16.30
C ALA A 8 34.08 -20.65 15.09
N ALA A 9 32.88 -21.23 15.17
CA ALA A 9 31.83 -21.02 14.19
C ALA A 9 31.25 -19.61 14.40
N PHE A 10 31.60 -18.68 13.52
CA PHE A 10 31.00 -17.35 13.47
C PHE A 10 29.57 -17.50 12.90
N LEU A 11 28.54 -17.49 13.76
CA LEU A 11 27.15 -17.41 13.30
C LEU A 11 26.91 -16.01 12.73
N PHE A 12 26.87 -15.89 11.41
CA PHE A 12 26.38 -14.70 10.74
C PHE A 12 24.85 -14.72 10.78
N THR A 13 24.25 -13.95 11.68
CA THR A 13 22.80 -13.74 11.70
C THR A 13 22.43 -12.90 10.48
N VAL A 14 21.93 -13.55 9.43
CA VAL A 14 21.29 -12.84 8.32
C VAL A 14 19.96 -12.29 8.84
N THR A 15 19.93 -11.01 9.19
CA THR A 15 18.68 -10.30 9.41
C THR A 15 18.04 -10.09 8.05
N THR A 16 17.03 -10.90 7.72
CA THR A 16 16.18 -10.62 6.56
C THR A 16 15.41 -9.34 6.85
N ASN A 17 15.74 -8.24 6.19
CA ASN A 17 14.91 -7.04 6.20
C ASN A 17 13.60 -7.42 5.50
N ALA A 18 12.54 -7.69 6.26
CA ALA A 18 11.22 -7.95 5.69
C ALA A 18 10.82 -6.70 4.91
N ALA A 19 10.69 -6.82 3.59
CA ALA A 19 10.32 -5.69 2.75
C ALA A 19 8.97 -5.13 3.26
N SER A 20 8.93 -3.82 3.48
CA SER A 20 7.70 -3.13 3.86
C SER A 20 6.58 -3.48 2.87
N PRO A 21 5.38 -3.84 3.35
CA PRO A 21 4.28 -4.18 2.46
C PRO A 21 3.96 -3.00 1.54
N GLU A 22 3.76 -3.31 0.26
CA GLU A 22 3.39 -2.33 -0.76
C GLU A 22 1.98 -1.80 -0.49
N ILE A 23 1.81 -0.47 -0.45
CA ILE A 23 0.51 0.18 -0.26
C ILE A 23 -0.18 0.27 -1.62
N LYS A 24 -1.41 -0.22 -1.73
CA LYS A 24 -2.20 -0.17 -2.96
C LYS A 24 -3.08 1.08 -2.95
N VAL A 25 -2.79 2.02 -3.83
CA VAL A 25 -3.56 3.26 -4.00
C VAL A 25 -4.52 3.11 -5.17
N GLY A 26 -5.82 3.25 -4.90
CA GLY A 26 -6.87 3.17 -5.90
C GLY A 26 -7.36 4.53 -6.40
N SER A 27 -8.15 4.50 -7.48
CA SER A 27 -8.93 5.67 -7.91
C SER A 27 -10.22 5.30 -8.63
N LYS A 28 -11.16 6.25 -8.64
CA LYS A 28 -12.33 6.22 -9.55
C LYS A 28 -11.89 6.49 -11.00
N ALA A 29 -12.67 6.01 -11.97
CA ALA A 29 -12.39 6.10 -13.41
C ALA A 29 -12.81 7.45 -14.03
N PHE A 30 -12.21 8.54 -13.54
CA PHE A 30 -12.41 9.90 -14.06
C PHE A 30 -11.15 10.76 -13.81
N THR A 31 -10.99 11.85 -14.57
CA THR A 31 -9.73 12.62 -14.67
C THR A 31 -9.14 13.02 -13.31
N GLU A 32 -9.92 13.66 -12.45
CA GLU A 32 -9.43 14.09 -11.13
C GLU A 32 -9.12 12.89 -10.22
N GLY A 33 -9.85 11.79 -10.34
CA GLY A 33 -9.56 10.55 -9.62
C GLY A 33 -8.15 10.03 -9.90
N TYR A 34 -7.71 10.04 -11.18
CA TYR A 34 -6.34 9.69 -11.54
C TYR A 34 -5.32 10.67 -10.96
N LEU A 35 -5.58 11.97 -11.05
CA LEU A 35 -4.68 13.01 -10.58
C LEU A 35 -4.47 12.95 -9.05
N LEU A 36 -5.55 12.85 -8.29
CA LEU A 36 -5.48 12.77 -6.82
C LEU A 36 -4.92 11.43 -6.36
N GLY A 37 -5.22 10.33 -7.07
CA GLY A 37 -4.62 9.02 -6.80
C GLY A 37 -3.10 9.04 -6.99
N GLU A 38 -2.62 9.67 -8.07
CA GLU A 38 -1.18 9.81 -8.32
C GLU A 38 -0.50 10.72 -7.29
N LEU A 39 -1.14 11.84 -6.92
CA LEU A 39 -0.61 12.73 -5.87
C LEU A 39 -0.44 12.00 -4.54
N ALA A 40 -1.43 11.18 -4.16
CA ALA A 40 -1.36 10.35 -2.96
C ALA A 40 -0.23 9.31 -3.05
N ALA A 41 -0.10 8.63 -4.20
CA ALA A 41 0.96 7.65 -4.43
C ALA A 41 2.35 8.26 -4.28
N GLN A 42 2.61 9.41 -4.94
CA GLN A 42 3.88 10.12 -4.83
C GLN A 42 4.18 10.54 -3.39
N LYS A 43 3.15 11.05 -2.68
CA LYS A 43 3.34 11.48 -1.29
C LYS A 43 3.71 10.33 -0.35
N ILE A 44 3.20 9.14 -0.62
CA ILE A 44 3.54 7.92 0.12
C ILE A 44 4.95 7.43 -0.25
N GLU A 45 5.33 7.52 -1.52
CA GLU A 45 6.67 7.15 -2.00
C GLU A 45 7.79 8.06 -1.47
N GLU A 46 7.46 9.26 -0.96
CA GLU A 46 8.42 10.10 -0.21
C GLU A 46 8.79 9.50 1.15
N LEU A 47 8.01 8.55 1.68
CA LEU A 47 8.29 7.89 2.96
C LEU A 47 9.41 6.85 2.82
N PRO A 48 10.33 6.77 3.78
CA PRO A 48 11.41 5.79 3.74
C PRO A 48 10.89 4.36 3.60
N GLU A 49 11.52 3.60 2.70
CA GLU A 49 11.27 2.16 2.48
C GLU A 49 9.83 1.80 2.05
N GLN A 50 9.00 2.79 1.69
CA GLN A 50 7.63 2.55 1.26
C GLN A 50 7.55 2.38 -0.27
N LYS A 51 6.73 1.40 -0.70
CA LYS A 51 6.38 1.18 -2.11
C LYS A 51 4.88 1.35 -2.30
N VAL A 52 4.49 1.77 -3.51
CA VAL A 52 3.09 1.95 -3.88
C VAL A 52 2.74 1.17 -5.14
N ARG A 53 1.64 0.41 -5.07
CA ARG A 53 0.93 -0.14 -6.23
C ARG A 53 -0.20 0.79 -6.63
N ARG A 54 -0.24 1.18 -7.90
CA ARG A 54 -1.31 2.02 -8.44
C ARG A 54 -2.39 1.12 -9.05
N GLU A 55 -3.59 1.14 -8.47
CA GLU A 55 -4.80 0.41 -8.88
C GLU A 55 -5.85 1.41 -9.37
N PHE A 56 -5.51 2.19 -10.39
CA PHE A 56 -6.33 3.31 -10.84
C PHE A 56 -7.48 2.90 -11.77
N GLY A 57 -8.49 3.76 -11.84
CA GLY A 57 -9.57 3.63 -12.82
C GLY A 57 -10.49 2.44 -12.58
N LEU A 58 -10.74 2.08 -11.32
CA LEU A 58 -11.51 0.89 -10.97
C LEU A 58 -13.00 1.00 -11.33
N GLY A 59 -13.53 2.23 -11.42
CA GLY A 59 -14.91 2.49 -11.77
C GLY A 59 -15.52 3.64 -10.99
N ASN A 60 -16.81 3.54 -10.68
CA ASN A 60 -17.52 4.51 -9.84
C ASN A 60 -17.31 4.24 -8.34
N THR A 61 -17.91 5.07 -7.49
CA THR A 61 -17.84 4.97 -6.02
C THR A 61 -18.09 3.57 -5.51
N GLY A 62 -19.18 2.91 -5.92
CA GLY A 62 -19.53 1.59 -5.42
C GLY A 62 -18.43 0.55 -5.69
N ILE A 63 -17.84 0.54 -6.89
CA ILE A 63 -16.76 -0.40 -7.22
C ILE A 63 -15.49 -0.11 -6.40
N VAL A 64 -15.12 1.16 -6.23
CA VAL A 64 -13.92 1.55 -5.47
C VAL A 64 -14.08 1.24 -3.99
N VAL A 65 -15.27 1.50 -3.41
CA VAL A 65 -15.59 1.15 -2.02
C VAL A 65 -15.52 -0.37 -1.80
N GLN A 66 -16.06 -1.18 -2.72
CA GLN A 66 -15.93 -2.63 -2.63
C GLN A 66 -14.46 -3.10 -2.74
N ALA A 67 -13.66 -2.45 -3.60
CA ALA A 67 -12.22 -2.70 -3.68
C ALA A 67 -11.51 -2.35 -2.37
N LEU A 68 -11.90 -1.27 -1.69
CA LEU A 68 -11.37 -0.89 -0.38
C LEU A 68 -11.77 -1.92 0.70
N LEU A 69 -13.06 -2.25 0.80
CA LEU A 69 -13.58 -3.18 1.82
C LEU A 69 -13.03 -4.61 1.65
N SER A 70 -12.76 -5.04 0.43
CA SER A 70 -12.14 -6.35 0.14
C SER A 70 -10.62 -6.38 0.32
N GLY A 71 -9.98 -5.22 0.58
CA GLY A 71 -8.53 -5.10 0.65
C GLY A 71 -7.84 -5.22 -0.72
N LYS A 72 -8.55 -5.06 -1.83
CA LYS A 72 -7.92 -4.93 -3.17
C LYS A 72 -7.13 -3.62 -3.28
N ILE A 73 -7.58 -2.57 -2.60
CA ILE A 73 -6.84 -1.32 -2.40
C ILE A 73 -6.82 -0.97 -0.91
N ASP A 74 -5.84 -0.19 -0.48
CA ASP A 74 -5.70 0.23 0.92
C ASP A 74 -6.22 1.66 1.15
N LEU A 75 -6.21 2.49 0.11
CA LEU A 75 -6.74 3.85 0.14
C LEU A 75 -7.14 4.35 -1.25
N TYR A 76 -8.03 5.35 -1.27
CA TYR A 76 -8.34 6.14 -2.46
C TYR A 76 -8.89 7.52 -2.05
N PRO A 77 -8.83 8.54 -2.93
CA PRO A 77 -9.48 9.83 -2.70
C PRO A 77 -11.01 9.74 -2.86
N GLU A 78 -11.77 10.26 -1.88
CA GLU A 78 -13.23 10.33 -1.94
C GLU A 78 -13.77 11.69 -1.48
N TYR A 79 -14.92 12.08 -2.02
CA TYR A 79 -15.63 13.30 -1.66
C TYR A 79 -16.52 13.08 -0.44
N THR A 80 -16.51 14.03 0.49
CA THR A 80 -17.35 14.00 1.69
C THR A 80 -18.84 13.92 1.36
N GLY A 81 -19.31 14.65 0.35
CA GLY A 81 -20.71 14.57 -0.11
C GLY A 81 -21.07 13.19 -0.66
N THR A 82 -20.17 12.57 -1.42
CA THR A 82 -20.37 11.19 -1.91
C THR A 82 -20.37 10.18 -0.77
N ILE A 83 -19.54 10.37 0.26
CA ILE A 83 -19.56 9.53 1.47
C ILE A 83 -20.94 9.61 2.15
N ALA A 84 -21.44 10.82 2.41
CA ALA A 84 -22.73 11.00 3.06
C ALA A 84 -23.87 10.37 2.23
N GLU A 85 -23.99 10.74 0.95
CA GLU A 85 -25.14 10.36 0.12
C GLU A 85 -25.10 8.89 -0.35
N SER A 86 -23.95 8.43 -0.83
CA SER A 86 -23.83 7.17 -1.59
C SER A 86 -23.25 6.01 -0.79
N ILE A 87 -22.63 6.27 0.37
CA ILE A 87 -21.99 5.23 1.20
C ILE A 87 -22.71 5.08 2.55
N LEU A 88 -22.94 6.19 3.26
CA LEU A 88 -23.55 6.18 4.58
C LEU A 88 -25.08 6.33 4.53
N HIS A 89 -25.60 6.99 3.50
CA HIS A 89 -27.01 7.34 3.36
C HIS A 89 -27.51 8.25 4.50
N ASP A 90 -26.70 9.24 4.87
CA ASP A 90 -26.92 10.23 5.94
C ASP A 90 -27.47 11.57 5.41
#